data_AF-A0ABD2NLF5-F1
#
_entry.id   AF-A0ABD2NLF5-F1
#
_cell.length_a   1.000
_cell.length_b   1.000
_cell.length_c   1.000
_cell.angle_alpha   90.00
_cell.angle_beta   90.00
_cell.angle_gamma   90.00
#
_symmetry.space_group_name_H-M   'P 1'
#
loop_
_entity.id
_entity.type
_entity.pdbx_description
1 polymer ?
#
loop_
_entity_poly.entity_id
_entity_poly.type
_entity_poly.pdbx_seq_one_letter_code
_entity_poly.pdbx_strand_id
1 'polypeptide(L)'
;MNTDFFLPVKDLIEAHSPPFVLTYDELTDLFSNLLGANNQILLAQDYTNDLSGLNYMIEEIQPALEDRILKSRCTKFRKKLKRHLDGIATDSESDTSQDPNN
;
A
#
# COMPACT_ATOMS: atom_id res chain seq x y z
N MET A 1 -3.58 -11.00 15.79
CA MET A 1 -4.06 -10.49 14.50
C MET A 1 -3.31 -11.27 13.43
N ASN A 2 -3.99 -11.81 12.41
CA ASN A 2 -3.33 -12.55 11.32
C ASN A 2 -2.44 -11.59 10.54
N THR A 3 -1.13 -11.74 10.67
CA THR A 3 -0.10 -10.90 10.05
C THR A 3 0.29 -11.38 8.65
N ASP A 4 -0.32 -12.43 8.12
CA ASP A 4 0.18 -13.09 6.91
C ASP A 4 -0.38 -12.53 5.59
N PHE A 5 -0.71 -11.23 5.53
CA PHE A 5 -1.35 -10.62 4.35
C PHE A 5 -0.52 -10.79 3.07
N PHE A 6 0.80 -10.67 3.19
CA PHE A 6 1.73 -10.70 2.07
C PHE A 6 2.47 -12.03 1.95
N LEU A 7 2.13 -13.05 2.73
CA LEU A 7 2.87 -14.32 2.72
C LEU A 7 3.08 -14.91 1.31
N PRO A 8 2.10 -14.86 0.37
CA PRO A 8 2.29 -15.34 -1.00
C PRO A 8 3.38 -14.62 -1.80
N VAL A 9 3.74 -13.40 -1.39
CA VAL A 9 4.73 -12.56 -2.09
C VAL A 9 5.99 -12.34 -1.24
N LYS A 10 6.15 -13.06 -0.12
CA LYS A 10 7.32 -12.93 0.76
C LYS A 10 8.62 -13.17 0.01
N ASP A 11 8.71 -14.31 -0.69
CA ASP A 11 9.91 -14.67 -1.45
C ASP A 11 10.19 -13.65 -2.56
N LEU A 12 9.14 -13.10 -3.18
CA LEU A 12 9.29 -12.07 -4.20
C LEU A 12 9.87 -10.78 -3.61
N ILE A 13 9.46 -10.39 -2.41
CA ILE A 13 9.97 -9.20 -1.71
C ILE A 13 11.43 -9.42 -1.29
N GLU A 14 11.73 -10.56 -0.67
CA GLU A 14 13.07 -10.86 -0.12
C GLU A 14 14.12 -11.13 -1.22
N ALA A 15 13.70 -11.67 -2.37
CA ALA A 15 14.60 -11.96 -3.49
C ALA A 15 14.69 -10.84 -4.53
N HIS A 16 13.95 -9.73 -4.38
CA HIS A 16 13.95 -8.65 -5.36
C HIS A 16 15.34 -7.96 -5.44
N SER A 17 15.81 -7.68 -6.66
CA SER A 17 17.08 -7.00 -6.92
C SER A 17 16.90 -5.91 -7.99
N PRO A 18 17.15 -4.63 -7.68
CA PRO A 18 17.65 -4.11 -6.41
C PRO A 18 16.66 -4.27 -5.25
N PRO A 19 17.10 -4.32 -3.99
CA PRO A 19 16.18 -4.50 -2.86
C PRO A 19 15.06 -3.45 -2.86
N PHE A 20 13.85 -3.87 -2.48
CA PHE A 20 12.76 -2.93 -2.25
C PHE A 20 13.05 -2.02 -1.05
N VAL A 21 12.30 -0.92 -0.99
CA VAL A 21 12.47 0.09 0.08
C VAL A 21 12.04 -0.41 1.45
N LEU A 22 11.17 -1.42 1.52
CA LEU A 22 10.74 -2.07 2.76
C LEU A 22 10.98 -3.57 2.67
N THR A 23 11.33 -4.16 3.81
CA THR A 23 11.33 -5.60 4.02
C THR A 23 9.90 -6.15 4.08
N TYR A 24 9.77 -7.48 4.01
CA TYR A 24 8.49 -8.16 4.17
C TYR A 24 7.79 -7.78 5.48
N ASP A 25 8.53 -7.76 6.59
CA ASP A 25 7.98 -7.46 7.92
C ASP A 25 7.51 -6.00 8.02
N GLU A 26 8.31 -5.06 7.51
CA GLU A 26 7.95 -3.63 7.50
C GLU A 26 6.73 -3.34 6.63
N LEU A 27 6.64 -3.96 5.44
CA LEU A 27 5.46 -3.82 4.59
C LEU A 27 4.20 -4.39 5.27
N THR A 28 4.34 -5.54 5.90
CA THR A 28 3.24 -6.21 6.61
C THR A 28 2.75 -5.38 7.78
N ASP A 29 3.66 -4.83 8.56
CA ASP A 29 3.35 -3.96 9.68
C ASP A 29 2.70 -2.65 9.21
N LEU A 30 3.25 -2.00 8.17
CA LEU A 30 2.65 -0.82 7.55
C LEU A 30 1.19 -1.08 7.17
N PHE A 31 0.89 -2.17 6.46
CA PHE A 31 -0.48 -2.47 6.02
C PHE A 31 -1.42 -2.91 7.15
N SER A 32 -0.87 -3.42 8.25
CA SER A 32 -1.63 -3.69 9.47
C SER A 32 -2.04 -2.38 10.15
N ASN A 33 -1.16 -1.37 10.12
CA ASN A 33 -1.39 -0.05 10.71
C ASN A 33 -2.13 0.93 9.78
N LEU A 34 -2.21 0.67 8.47
CA LEU A 34 -2.96 1.51 7.52
C LEU A 34 -4.46 1.59 7.85
N LEU A 35 -5.01 0.54 8.47
CA LEU A 35 -6.42 0.48 8.84
C LEU A 35 -6.66 1.32 10.10
N GLY A 36 -7.32 2.47 9.94
CA GLY A 36 -7.58 3.41 11.04
C GLY A 36 -6.53 4.51 11.19
N ALA A 37 -5.50 4.54 10.33
CA ALA A 37 -4.56 5.64 10.29
C ALA A 37 -5.23 6.93 9.77
N ASN A 38 -5.15 7.99 10.58
CA ASN A 38 -5.65 9.33 10.21
C ASN A 38 -4.90 9.91 9.01
N ASN A 39 -3.60 9.65 8.90
CA ASN A 39 -2.78 10.08 7.78
C ASN A 39 -1.86 8.95 7.32
N GLN A 40 -2.27 8.27 6.26
CA GLN A 40 -1.56 7.12 5.70
C GLN A 40 -0.22 7.51 5.06
N ILE A 41 -0.05 8.76 4.61
CA ILE A 41 1.22 9.23 4.05
C ILE A 41 2.25 9.45 5.16
N LEU A 42 1.86 10.14 6.24
CA LEU A 42 2.74 10.30 7.41
C LEU A 42 3.13 8.94 7.99
N LEU A 43 2.16 8.02 8.13
CA LEU A 43 2.46 6.65 8.56
C LEU A 43 3.48 5.97 7.64
N ALA A 44 3.34 6.10 6.31
CA ALA A 44 4.29 5.53 5.36
C ALA A 44 5.71 6.12 5.52
N GLN A 45 5.79 7.41 5.84
CA GLN A 45 7.04 8.12 6.06
C GLN A 45 7.76 7.65 7.33
N ASP A 46 7.05 7.08 8.31
CA ASP A 46 7.66 6.44 9.49
C ASP A 46 8.44 5.17 9.12
N TYR A 47 8.10 4.51 8.00
CA TYR A 47 8.79 3.31 7.50
C TYR A 47 9.86 3.64 6.44
N THR A 48 9.62 4.63 5.58
CA THR A 48 10.59 4.99 4.53
C THR A 48 10.47 6.44 4.07
N ASN A 49 11.62 7.07 3.80
CA ASN A 49 11.69 8.39 3.18
C ASN A 49 11.50 8.32 1.65
N ASP A 50 11.61 7.13 1.03
CA ASP A 50 11.45 6.94 -0.40
C ASP A 50 10.03 6.46 -0.74
N LEU A 51 9.08 7.40 -0.72
CA LEU A 51 7.69 7.14 -1.07
C LEU A 51 7.49 6.73 -2.54
N SER A 52 8.41 7.13 -3.43
CA SER A 52 8.41 6.71 -4.84
C SER A 52 8.77 5.23 -4.97
N GLY A 53 9.82 4.80 -4.28
CA GLY A 53 10.20 3.40 -4.18
C GLY A 53 9.13 2.54 -3.50
N LEU A 54 8.41 3.09 -2.51
CA LEU A 54 7.27 2.39 -1.90
C LEU A 54 6.10 2.22 -2.87
N ASN A 55 5.78 3.27 -3.63
CA ASN A 55 4.76 3.21 -4.67
C ASN A 55 5.11 2.18 -5.76
N TYR A 56 6.39 2.10 -6.14
CA TYR A 56 6.91 1.09 -7.07
C TYR A 56 6.83 -0.32 -6.49
N MET A 57 7.28 -0.53 -5.25
CA MET A 57 7.19 -1.83 -4.56
C MET A 57 5.74 -2.35 -4.56
N ILE A 58 4.77 -1.50 -4.21
CA ILE A 58 3.35 -1.89 -4.20
C ILE A 58 2.85 -2.26 -5.61
N GLU A 59 3.31 -1.56 -6.64
CA GLU A 59 2.99 -1.88 -8.04
C GLU A 59 3.51 -3.27 -8.46
N GLU A 60 4.73 -3.62 -8.04
CA GLU A 60 5.35 -4.90 -8.41
C GLU A 60 4.73 -6.10 -7.68
N ILE A 61 4.40 -5.96 -6.40
CA ILE A 61 3.86 -7.08 -5.62
C ILE A 61 2.35 -7.30 -5.87
N GLN A 62 1.61 -6.25 -6.21
CA GLN A 62 0.15 -6.29 -6.30
C GLN A 62 -0.40 -7.35 -7.26
N PRO A 63 0.17 -7.58 -8.46
CA PRO A 63 -0.28 -8.62 -9.38
C PRO A 63 -0.24 -10.03 -8.79
N ALA A 64 0.76 -10.31 -7.96
CA ALA A 64 1.01 -11.62 -7.36
C ALA A 64 0.15 -11.90 -6.11
N LEU A 65 -0.57 -10.89 -5.60
CA LEU A 65 -1.55 -11.11 -4.54
C LEU A 65 -2.74 -11.91 -5.08
N GLU A 66 -3.40 -12.68 -4.23
CA GLU A 66 -4.65 -13.37 -4.61
C GLU A 66 -5.87 -12.74 -3.92
N ASP A 67 -5.67 -12.19 -2.73
CA ASP A 67 -6.70 -11.56 -1.93
C ASP A 67 -7.21 -10.25 -2.58
N ARG A 68 -8.49 -10.23 -2.96
CA ARG A 68 -9.15 -9.06 -3.57
C ARG A 68 -9.21 -7.85 -2.63
N ILE A 69 -9.41 -8.06 -1.33
CA ILE A 69 -9.46 -7.01 -0.32
C ILE A 69 -8.08 -6.38 -0.22
N LEU A 70 -7.02 -7.19 -0.14
CA LEU A 70 -5.65 -6.69 -0.08
C LEU A 70 -5.26 -5.94 -1.37
N LYS A 71 -5.61 -6.47 -2.55
CA LYS A 71 -5.42 -5.75 -3.84
C LYS A 71 -6.11 -4.39 -3.86
N SER A 72 -7.33 -4.31 -3.32
CA SER A 72 -8.06 -3.04 -3.21
C SER A 72 -7.35 -2.06 -2.29
N ARG A 73 -6.85 -2.53 -1.13
CA ARG A 73 -6.04 -1.72 -0.20
C ARG A 73 -4.76 -1.20 -0.85
N CYS A 74 -4.00 -2.07 -1.52
CA CYS A 74 -2.81 -1.68 -2.29
C CYS A 74 -3.16 -0.60 -3.32
N THR A 75 -4.24 -0.77 -4.08
CA THR A 75 -4.69 0.23 -5.06
C THR A 75 -5.00 1.58 -4.42
N LYS A 76 -5.78 1.60 -3.34
CA LYS A 76 -6.18 2.84 -2.65
C LYS A 76 -4.97 3.56 -2.07
N PHE A 77 -4.09 2.82 -1.39
CA PHE A 77 -2.89 3.37 -0.79
C PHE A 77 -1.91 3.89 -1.86
N ARG A 78 -1.69 3.12 -2.93
CA ARG A 78 -0.87 3.53 -4.09
C ARG A 78 -1.41 4.81 -4.73
N LYS A 79 -2.73 4.94 -4.90
CA LYS A 79 -3.36 6.18 -5.39
C LYS A 79 -3.05 7.37 -4.47
N LYS A 80 -3.10 7.21 -3.15
CA LYS A 80 -2.75 8.27 -2.19
C LYS A 80 -1.26 8.66 -2.31
N LEU A 81 -0.35 7.68 -2.37
CA LEU A 81 1.08 7.91 -2.58
C LEU A 81 1.33 8.70 -3.86
N LYS A 82 0.77 8.23 -4.98
CA LYS A 82 0.93 8.89 -6.28
C LYS A 82 0.44 10.34 -6.25
N ARG A 83 -0.74 10.61 -5.67
CA ARG A 83 -1.25 11.98 -5.55
C ARG A 83 -0.33 12.88 -4.71
N HIS A 84 0.22 12.35 -3.62
CA HIS A 84 1.18 13.06 -2.79
C HIS A 84 2.47 13.38 -3.57
N LEU A 85 3.00 12.41 -4.31
CA LEU A 85 4.19 12.56 -5.15
C LEU A 85 3.99 13.57 -6.30
N ASP A 86 2.79 13.57 -6.91
CA ASP A 86 2.42 14.51 -7.97
C ASP A 86 2.17 15.94 -7.44
N GLY A 87 2.29 16.18 -6.11
CA GLY A 87 2.00 17.47 -5.47
C GLY A 87 0.50 17.81 -5.44
N ILE A 88 -0.36 16.84 -5.73
CA ILE A 88 -1.81 17.00 -5.74
C ILE A 88 -2.32 16.83 -4.31
N ALA A 89 -2.19 17.91 -3.52
CA ALA A 89 -2.78 18.00 -2.20
C ALA A 89 -4.29 17.81 -2.29
N THR A 90 -4.83 16.81 -1.58
CA THR A 90 -6.27 16.60 -1.49
C THR A 90 -6.65 15.96 -0.16
N ASP A 91 -6.93 16.81 0.81
CA ASP A 91 -8.07 16.60 1.69
C ASP A 91 -9.31 16.47 0.80
N SER A 92 -9.91 15.29 0.77
CA SER A 92 -11.29 14.96 0.37
C SER A 92 -11.28 13.61 -0.34
N GLU A 93 -11.48 12.56 0.45
CA GLU A 93 -12.06 11.32 -0.07
C GLU A 93 -13.58 11.48 -0.01
N SER A 94 -14.17 12.04 -1.07
CA SER A 94 -15.57 11.76 -1.36
C SER A 94 -15.64 10.33 -1.84
N ASP A 95 -16.01 9.44 -0.93
CA ASP A 95 -16.42 8.07 -1.20
C ASP A 95 -17.78 8.13 -1.94
N THR A 96 -17.76 8.37 -3.25
CA THR A 96 -18.93 8.08 -4.09
C THR A 96 -18.93 6.60 -4.39
N SER A 97 -19.33 5.82 -3.40
CA SER A 97 -19.93 4.51 -3.62
C SER A 97 -21.39 4.73 -4.03
N GLN A 98 -21.64 4.95 -5.32
CA GLN A 98 -22.98 4.82 -5.90
C GLN A 98 -23.08 3.47 -6.62
N ASP A 99 -23.75 2.52 -5.97
CA ASP A 99 -24.65 1.51 -6.57
C ASP A 99 -25.52 0.97 -5.40
N PRO A 100 -26.81 0.66 -5.58
CA PRO A 100 -27.24 -0.31 -6.60
C PRO A 100 -28.45 0.14 -7.45
N ASN A 101 -28.41 -0.16 -8.73
CA ASN A 101 -29.60 -0.51 -9.50
C ASN A 101 -30.37 -1.65 -8.81
N ASN A 102 -31.61 -1.39 -8.35
CA ASN A 102 -32.81 -2.21 -8.57
C ASN A 102 -34.06 -1.53 -7.99
#